data_AF-A0A8H6KCF9-F1
#
_entry.id   AF-A0A8H6KCF9-F1
#
_cell.length_a   1.000
_cell.length_b   1.000
_cell.length_c   1.000
_cell.angle_alpha   90.00
_cell.angle_beta   90.00
_cell.angle_gamma   90.00
#
_symmetry.space_group_name_H-M   'P 1'
#
loop_
_entity.id
_entity.type
_entity.pdbx_description
1 polymer ?
#
loop_
_entity_poly.entity_id
_entity_poly.type
_entity_poly.pdbx_seq_one_letter_code
_entity_poly.pdbx_strand_id
1 'polypeptide(L)'
;MEDLVKSFNLLRRPETSPTGLPNHYVFGVRQIPLDQPVDMVLAVNPQSRFLFTDGSDKILSLSSVSERAEVVIRLLLEMFIKGIDTENTLVTKEEPWAAWTWDAEDRELAAAVEDGLRRHGVRNELCRVGTCSTEESQVLDESHTVLLEKFSEALGLNLAPLPQDVAPGDPSRCHGCRRRGENFPAPLRKCSACQQAWYHSQDCQRNHWKENKPTCLTNRAAPAPDQNKSGSVPSI
;
A
#
# COMPACT_ATOMS: atom_id res chain seq x y z
N MET A 1 -18.32 -12.41 -16.87
CA MET A 1 -18.01 -12.99 -15.54
C MET A 1 -18.09 -14.51 -15.57
N GLU A 2 -19.17 -15.11 -16.10
CA GLU A 2 -19.33 -16.59 -16.13
C GLU A 2 -18.17 -17.34 -16.78
N ASP A 3 -17.79 -16.98 -18.02
CA ASP A 3 -16.64 -17.61 -18.72
C ASP A 3 -15.32 -17.43 -17.97
N LEU A 4 -15.15 -16.27 -17.32
CA LEU A 4 -13.97 -15.96 -16.52
C LEU A 4 -13.89 -16.88 -15.30
N VAL A 5 -14.98 -17.03 -14.56
CA VAL A 5 -15.05 -17.94 -13.41
C VAL A 5 -14.82 -19.38 -13.83
N LYS A 6 -15.42 -19.80 -14.96
CA LYS A 6 -15.22 -21.14 -15.51
C LYS A 6 -13.73 -21.40 -15.81
N SER A 7 -13.06 -20.47 -16.49
CA SER A 7 -11.63 -20.55 -16.77
C SER A 7 -10.78 -20.56 -15.49
N PHE A 8 -11.10 -19.71 -14.52
CA PHE A 8 -10.37 -19.63 -13.25
C PHE A 8 -10.53 -20.92 -12.43
N ASN A 9 -11.74 -21.49 -12.40
CA ASN A 9 -12.02 -22.73 -11.69
C ASN A 9 -11.26 -23.93 -12.28
N LEU A 10 -10.85 -23.88 -13.55
CA LEU A 10 -10.02 -24.90 -14.19
C LEU A 10 -8.53 -24.79 -13.86
N LEU A 11 -8.08 -23.67 -13.27
CA LEU A 11 -6.68 -23.49 -12.93
C LEU A 11 -6.22 -24.50 -11.87
N ARG A 12 -4.99 -24.98 -12.07
CA ARG A 12 -4.27 -25.75 -11.03
C ARG A 12 -4.02 -24.85 -9.82
N ARG A 13 -4.00 -25.45 -8.63
CA ARG A 13 -3.84 -24.73 -7.37
C ARG A 13 -2.78 -25.44 -6.51
N PRO A 14 -1.48 -25.31 -6.86
CA PRO A 14 -0.42 -25.93 -6.09
C PRO A 14 -0.29 -25.24 -4.73
N GLU A 15 0.11 -25.96 -3.68
CA GLU A 15 0.35 -25.35 -2.35
C GLU A 15 1.58 -24.44 -2.34
N THR A 16 2.52 -24.70 -3.25
CA THR A 16 3.78 -23.94 -3.39
C THR A 16 3.96 -23.39 -4.80
N SER A 17 4.68 -22.28 -4.91
CA SER A 17 5.17 -21.74 -6.18
C SER A 17 6.21 -22.68 -6.82
N PRO A 18 6.59 -22.46 -8.09
CA PRO A 18 7.70 -23.18 -8.73
C PRO A 18 9.03 -23.08 -7.96
N THR A 19 9.22 -22.02 -7.18
CA THR A 19 10.40 -21.82 -6.32
C THR A 19 10.31 -22.53 -4.96
N GLY A 20 9.21 -23.25 -4.68
CA GLY A 20 9.00 -23.98 -3.43
C GLY A 20 8.51 -23.11 -2.25
N LEU A 21 8.20 -21.83 -2.49
CA LEU A 21 7.63 -20.94 -1.48
C LEU A 21 6.11 -21.15 -1.39
N PRO A 22 5.44 -20.82 -0.28
CA PRO A 22 3.99 -20.89 -0.19
C PRO A 22 3.32 -20.10 -1.32
N ASN A 23 2.33 -20.71 -1.97
CA ASN A 23 1.49 -20.08 -3.00
C ASN A 23 0.44 -19.17 -2.34
N HIS A 24 0.92 -18.20 -1.57
CA HIS A 24 0.12 -17.23 -0.84
C HIS A 24 0.28 -15.84 -1.46
N TYR A 25 -0.83 -15.12 -1.61
CA TYR A 25 -0.84 -13.76 -2.14
C TYR A 25 -1.60 -12.80 -1.23
N VAL A 26 -1.11 -11.57 -1.11
CA VAL A 26 -1.85 -10.47 -0.49
C VAL A 26 -2.18 -9.44 -1.54
N PHE A 27 -3.41 -8.91 -1.49
CA PHE A 27 -3.85 -7.97 -2.50
C PHE A 27 -4.51 -6.72 -1.92
N GLY A 28 -4.47 -5.66 -2.73
CA GLY A 28 -5.10 -4.39 -2.40
C GLY A 28 -5.25 -3.50 -3.63
N VAL A 29 -5.91 -2.36 -3.43
CA VAL A 29 -6.14 -1.37 -4.48
C VAL A 29 -5.23 -0.18 -4.21
N ARG A 30 -4.55 0.33 -5.24
CA ARG A 30 -3.69 1.51 -5.18
C ARG A 30 -3.96 2.42 -6.36
N GLN A 31 -3.71 3.71 -6.20
CA GLN A 31 -3.86 4.67 -7.27
C GLN A 31 -2.49 5.03 -7.85
N ILE A 32 -2.41 5.03 -9.17
CA ILE A 32 -1.26 5.53 -9.92
C ILE A 32 -1.49 7.01 -10.25
N PRO A 33 -0.60 7.92 -9.83
CA PRO A 33 -0.79 9.37 -9.95
C PRO A 33 -0.45 9.88 -11.35
N LEU A 34 -1.18 9.42 -12.36
CA LEU A 34 -1.12 9.94 -13.73
C LEU A 34 -1.99 11.20 -13.86
N ASP A 35 -1.87 11.92 -14.99
CA ASP A 35 -2.75 13.05 -15.34
C ASP A 35 -4.24 12.68 -15.23
N GLN A 36 -4.56 11.42 -15.56
CA GLN A 36 -5.81 10.75 -15.21
C GLN A 36 -5.48 9.60 -14.25
N PRO A 37 -5.77 9.75 -12.93
CA PRO A 37 -5.45 8.71 -11.97
C PRO A 37 -6.12 7.39 -12.32
N VAL A 38 -5.33 6.31 -12.29
CA VAL A 38 -5.82 4.95 -12.55
C VAL A 38 -5.72 4.15 -11.26
N ASP A 39 -6.79 3.44 -10.91
CA ASP A 39 -6.76 2.53 -9.78
C ASP A 39 -6.29 1.14 -10.27
N MET A 40 -5.31 0.57 -9.57
CA MET A 40 -4.76 -0.74 -9.87
C MET A 40 -5.01 -1.69 -8.71
N VAL A 41 -5.34 -2.93 -9.05
CA VAL A 41 -5.28 -4.05 -8.12
C VAL A 41 -3.89 -4.65 -8.19
N LEU A 42 -3.25 -4.77 -7.03
CA LEU A 42 -1.96 -5.43 -6.87
C LEU A 42 -2.18 -6.72 -6.10
N ALA A 43 -1.59 -7.82 -6.52
CA ALA A 43 -1.51 -9.07 -5.77
C ALA A 43 -0.05 -9.52 -5.66
N VAL A 44 0.49 -9.55 -4.45
CA VAL A 44 1.91 -9.83 -4.18
C VAL A 44 2.07 -11.10 -3.38
N ASN A 45 3.02 -11.96 -3.77
CA ASN A 45 3.52 -13.00 -2.89
C ASN A 45 4.49 -12.38 -1.86
N PRO A 46 4.18 -12.39 -0.56
CA PRO A 46 4.97 -11.65 0.43
C PRO A 46 6.43 -12.11 0.54
N GLN A 47 6.71 -13.38 0.25
CA GLN A 47 8.04 -13.97 0.41
C GLN A 47 8.91 -13.76 -0.84
N SER A 48 8.37 -14.05 -2.03
CA SER A 48 9.13 -13.90 -3.28
C SER A 48 9.12 -12.48 -3.84
N ARG A 49 8.23 -11.62 -3.33
CA ARG A 49 7.90 -10.30 -3.90
C ARG A 49 7.40 -10.37 -5.34
N PHE A 50 6.95 -11.54 -5.76
CA PHE A 50 6.32 -11.73 -7.06
C PHE A 50 5.00 -10.97 -7.09
N LEU A 51 4.77 -10.15 -8.13
CA LEU A 51 3.68 -9.18 -8.18
C LEU A 51 2.86 -9.38 -9.46
N PHE A 52 1.54 -9.48 -9.29
CA PHE A 52 0.56 -9.30 -10.35
C PHE A 52 -0.09 -7.93 -10.24
N THR A 53 -0.40 -7.32 -11.38
CA THR A 53 -1.07 -6.02 -11.44
C THR A 53 -2.08 -5.99 -12.57
N ASP A 54 -3.26 -5.42 -12.33
CA ASP A 54 -4.22 -5.08 -13.39
C ASP A 54 -4.98 -3.81 -12.99
N GLY A 55 -5.41 -3.01 -13.97
CA GLY A 55 -5.87 -1.64 -13.79
C GLY A 55 -7.33 -1.39 -14.19
N SER A 56 -7.97 -0.40 -13.56
CA SER A 56 -9.27 0.13 -13.95
C SER A 56 -9.45 1.57 -13.46
N ASP A 57 -10.07 2.44 -14.26
CA ASP A 57 -10.17 3.88 -13.97
C ASP A 57 -11.09 4.25 -12.78
N LYS A 58 -11.81 3.29 -12.18
CA LYS A 58 -12.91 3.57 -11.24
C LYS A 58 -13.07 2.52 -10.15
N ILE A 59 -12.04 2.20 -9.37
CA ILE A 59 -12.21 1.30 -8.22
C ILE A 59 -12.47 2.13 -6.96
N LEU A 60 -11.56 3.03 -6.61
CA LEU A 60 -11.62 3.82 -5.38
C LEU A 60 -12.73 4.87 -5.40
N SER A 61 -13.23 5.25 -6.58
CA SER A 61 -14.36 6.18 -6.73
C SER A 61 -15.74 5.54 -6.56
N LEU A 62 -15.82 4.21 -6.49
CA LEU A 62 -17.10 3.50 -6.28
C LEU A 62 -17.61 3.71 -4.86
N SER A 63 -18.92 3.88 -4.74
CA SER A 63 -19.57 4.31 -3.50
C SER A 63 -19.63 3.22 -2.45
N SER A 64 -19.71 1.95 -2.86
CA SER A 64 -19.85 0.82 -1.94
C SER A 64 -18.66 -0.15 -2.01
N VAL A 65 -18.37 -0.82 -0.89
CA VAL A 65 -17.38 -1.90 -0.84
C VAL A 65 -17.77 -3.05 -1.77
N SER A 66 -19.08 -3.34 -1.90
CA SER A 66 -19.56 -4.39 -2.80
C SER A 66 -19.28 -4.09 -4.26
N GLU A 67 -19.51 -2.85 -4.73
CA GLU A 67 -19.18 -2.45 -6.10
C GLU A 67 -17.67 -2.55 -6.36
N ARG A 68 -16.86 -2.13 -5.38
CA ARG A 68 -15.39 -2.28 -5.44
C ARG A 68 -14.99 -3.75 -5.55
N ALA A 69 -15.57 -4.60 -4.72
CA ALA A 69 -15.31 -6.03 -4.73
C ALA A 69 -15.63 -6.67 -6.09
N GLU A 70 -16.72 -6.31 -6.75
CA GLU A 70 -17.06 -6.82 -8.09
C GLU A 70 -15.96 -6.54 -9.13
N VAL A 71 -15.42 -5.32 -9.13
CA VAL A 71 -14.32 -4.93 -10.03
C VAL A 71 -13.03 -5.66 -9.65
N VAL A 72 -12.71 -5.72 -8.35
CA VAL A 72 -11.52 -6.39 -7.83
C VAL A 72 -11.54 -7.89 -8.15
N ILE A 73 -12.68 -8.57 -7.97
CA ILE A 73 -12.86 -9.99 -8.32
C ILE A 73 -12.52 -10.18 -9.79
N ARG A 74 -13.14 -9.43 -10.69
CA ARG A 74 -12.91 -9.55 -12.14
C ARG A 74 -11.41 -9.43 -12.45
N LEU A 75 -10.75 -8.39 -11.95
CA LEU A 75 -9.33 -8.15 -12.19
C LEU A 75 -8.44 -9.24 -11.61
N LEU A 76 -8.72 -9.73 -10.38
CA LEU A 76 -7.98 -10.84 -9.78
C LEU A 76 -8.10 -12.12 -10.61
N LEU A 77 -9.30 -12.50 -11.01
CA LEU A 77 -9.49 -13.71 -11.83
C LEU A 77 -8.76 -13.58 -13.17
N GLU A 78 -8.84 -12.42 -13.82
CA GLU A 78 -8.14 -12.13 -15.08
C GLU A 78 -6.61 -12.25 -14.90
N MET A 79 -6.04 -11.68 -13.84
CA MET A 79 -4.60 -11.77 -13.56
C MET A 79 -4.11 -13.23 -13.47
N PHE A 80 -4.78 -14.06 -12.68
CA PHE A 80 -4.38 -15.45 -12.51
C PHE A 80 -4.63 -16.32 -13.75
N ILE A 81 -5.64 -16.00 -14.57
CA ILE A 81 -5.88 -16.70 -15.85
C ILE A 81 -4.84 -16.32 -16.90
N LYS A 82 -4.52 -15.02 -17.02
CA LYS A 82 -3.47 -14.53 -17.93
C LYS A 82 -2.12 -15.15 -17.55
N GLY A 83 -1.91 -15.40 -16.25
CA GLY A 83 -0.66 -15.93 -15.74
C GLY A 83 0.45 -14.89 -15.83
N ILE A 84 1.70 -15.35 -15.78
CA ILE A 84 2.85 -14.46 -15.93
C ILE A 84 3.04 -14.20 -17.41
N ASP A 85 2.75 -12.98 -17.85
CA ASP A 85 3.09 -12.57 -19.21
C ASP A 85 4.58 -12.22 -19.28
N THR A 86 5.40 -13.27 -19.42
CA THR A 86 6.84 -13.16 -19.63
C THR A 86 7.16 -12.86 -21.09
N GLU A 87 6.52 -11.88 -21.73
CA GLU A 87 6.83 -11.55 -23.13
C GLU A 87 8.30 -11.13 -23.34
N ASN A 88 9.03 -10.77 -22.28
CA ASN A 88 10.42 -10.31 -22.35
C ASN A 88 11.45 -11.15 -21.55
N THR A 89 11.11 -12.33 -21.04
CA THR A 89 12.09 -13.19 -20.34
C THR A 89 12.15 -14.57 -20.97
N LEU A 90 13.38 -15.07 -21.19
CA LEU A 90 13.74 -16.40 -21.74
C LEU A 90 13.25 -17.59 -20.89
N VAL A 91 12.31 -17.38 -19.99
CA VAL A 91 11.74 -18.40 -19.11
C VAL A 91 10.62 -19.10 -19.85
N THR A 92 10.58 -20.43 -19.75
CA THR A 92 9.49 -21.26 -20.28
C THR A 92 8.15 -20.70 -19.81
N LYS A 93 7.23 -20.46 -20.75
CA LYS A 93 5.85 -20.02 -20.48
C LYS A 93 5.24 -20.95 -19.43
N GLU A 94 5.23 -20.52 -18.18
CA GLU A 94 4.67 -21.33 -17.11
C GLU A 94 3.14 -21.35 -17.25
N GLU A 95 2.53 -22.49 -16.98
CA GLU A 95 1.08 -22.61 -17.04
C GLU A 95 0.42 -21.76 -15.95
N PRO A 96 -0.69 -21.06 -16.24
CA PRO A 96 -1.40 -20.28 -15.24
C PRO A 96 -1.88 -21.15 -14.06
N TRP A 97 -1.78 -20.63 -12.84
CA TRP A 97 -2.24 -21.28 -11.62
C TRP A 97 -3.03 -20.30 -10.74
N ALA A 98 -3.93 -20.83 -9.93
CA ALA A 98 -4.62 -20.06 -8.90
C ALA A 98 -3.79 -20.01 -7.61
N ALA A 99 -4.01 -18.95 -6.80
CA ALA A 99 -3.44 -18.86 -5.46
C ALA A 99 -3.91 -20.02 -4.57
N TRP A 100 -3.02 -20.52 -3.71
CA TRP A 100 -3.41 -21.44 -2.65
C TRP A 100 -4.18 -20.68 -1.57
N THR A 101 -3.66 -19.56 -1.09
CA THR A 101 -4.39 -18.67 -0.19
C THR A 101 -4.22 -17.23 -0.62
N TRP A 102 -5.20 -16.40 -0.29
CA TRP A 102 -5.09 -14.97 -0.51
C TRP A 102 -5.78 -14.14 0.55
N ASP A 103 -5.16 -13.02 0.89
CA ASP A 103 -5.68 -12.09 1.88
C ASP A 103 -5.80 -10.70 1.28
N ALA A 104 -6.85 -9.98 1.67
CA ALA A 104 -7.00 -8.58 1.31
C ALA A 104 -6.38 -7.69 2.40
N GLU A 105 -5.90 -6.51 2.01
CA GLU A 105 -5.43 -5.51 2.95
C GLU A 105 -6.54 -4.95 3.86
N ASP A 106 -7.74 -4.79 3.31
CA ASP A 106 -8.89 -4.22 4.00
C ASP A 106 -9.89 -5.32 4.39
N ARG A 107 -10.35 -5.31 5.64
CA ARG A 107 -11.26 -6.33 6.18
C ARG A 107 -12.63 -6.30 5.49
N GLU A 108 -13.17 -5.11 5.22
CA GLU A 108 -14.48 -4.98 4.58
C GLU A 108 -14.42 -5.48 3.14
N LEU A 109 -13.35 -5.10 2.42
CA LEU A 109 -13.07 -5.57 1.08
C LEU A 109 -12.86 -7.10 1.06
N ALA A 110 -12.12 -7.67 2.01
CA ALA A 110 -11.95 -9.12 2.13
C ALA A 110 -13.30 -9.84 2.18
N ALA A 111 -14.18 -9.39 3.09
CA ALA A 111 -15.50 -9.98 3.27
C ALA A 111 -16.38 -9.84 2.02
N ALA A 112 -16.35 -8.67 1.36
CA ALA A 112 -17.14 -8.42 0.16
C ALA A 112 -16.61 -9.21 -1.06
N VAL A 113 -15.30 -9.37 -1.20
CA VAL A 113 -14.67 -10.19 -2.25
C VAL A 113 -15.01 -11.66 -2.01
N GLU A 114 -14.91 -12.15 -0.77
CA GLU A 114 -15.30 -13.52 -0.42
C GLU A 114 -16.78 -13.81 -0.77
N ASP A 115 -17.71 -12.92 -0.41
CA ASP A 115 -19.13 -13.07 -0.77
C ASP A 115 -19.33 -13.04 -2.29
N GLY A 116 -18.68 -12.10 -2.99
CA GLY A 116 -18.77 -11.99 -4.44
C GLY A 116 -18.23 -13.23 -5.17
N LEU A 117 -17.09 -13.78 -4.74
CA LEU A 117 -16.54 -15.02 -5.30
C LEU A 117 -17.54 -16.18 -5.17
N ARG A 118 -18.19 -16.31 -4.01
CA ARG A 118 -19.25 -17.33 -3.81
C ARG A 118 -20.44 -17.10 -4.72
N ARG A 119 -20.93 -15.86 -4.79
CA ARG A 119 -22.07 -15.49 -5.66
C ARG A 119 -21.81 -15.81 -7.13
N HIS A 120 -20.58 -15.65 -7.58
CA HIS A 120 -20.17 -15.95 -8.96
C HIS A 120 -19.87 -17.43 -9.24
N GLY A 121 -19.91 -18.30 -8.22
CA GLY A 121 -19.67 -19.74 -8.39
C GLY A 121 -18.19 -20.12 -8.48
N VAL A 122 -17.30 -19.33 -7.89
CA VAL A 122 -15.90 -19.73 -7.69
C VAL A 122 -15.86 -20.92 -6.72
N ARG A 123 -14.90 -21.84 -6.91
CA ARG A 123 -14.75 -23.02 -6.04
C ARG A 123 -14.61 -22.61 -4.57
N ASN A 124 -15.28 -23.36 -3.68
CA ASN A 124 -15.38 -23.02 -2.25
C ASN A 124 -14.02 -22.81 -1.56
N GLU A 125 -13.00 -23.57 -1.95
CA GLU A 125 -11.64 -23.46 -1.41
C GLU A 125 -10.92 -22.17 -1.81
N LEU A 126 -11.30 -21.55 -2.93
CA LEU A 126 -10.76 -20.28 -3.44
C LEU A 126 -11.57 -19.07 -2.95
N CYS A 127 -12.81 -19.27 -2.51
CA CYS A 127 -13.64 -18.18 -1.99
C CYS A 127 -13.18 -17.64 -0.63
N ARG A 128 -12.31 -18.36 0.10
CA ARG A 128 -11.83 -17.90 1.42
C ARG A 128 -10.83 -16.76 1.24
N VAL A 129 -11.16 -15.59 1.76
CA VAL A 129 -10.30 -14.40 1.71
C VAL A 129 -10.04 -13.93 3.13
N GLY A 130 -8.78 -13.97 3.57
CA GLY A 130 -8.39 -13.44 4.88
C GLY A 130 -8.10 -11.94 4.85
N THR A 131 -7.58 -11.43 5.96
CA THR A 131 -7.05 -10.08 6.06
C THR A 131 -5.55 -10.18 6.33
N CYS A 132 -4.74 -9.46 5.57
CA CYS A 132 -3.29 -9.61 5.67
C CYS A 132 -2.76 -9.07 7.01
N SER A 133 -1.59 -9.56 7.42
CA SER A 133 -0.84 -9.05 8.55
C SER A 133 -0.27 -7.64 8.30
N THR A 134 0.25 -7.02 9.35
CA THR A 134 0.91 -5.70 9.24
C THR A 134 2.18 -5.78 8.41
N GLU A 135 2.90 -6.89 8.49
CA GLU A 135 4.11 -7.18 7.73
C GLU A 135 3.77 -7.34 6.25
N GLU A 136 2.72 -8.08 5.92
CA GLU A 136 2.28 -8.30 4.54
C GLU A 136 1.73 -7.02 3.88
N SER A 137 1.02 -6.18 4.65
CA SER A 137 0.60 -4.86 4.15
C SER A 137 1.80 -3.98 3.80
N GLN A 138 2.89 -4.03 4.59
CA GLN A 138 4.14 -3.33 4.25
C GLN A 138 4.75 -3.87 2.95
N VAL A 139 4.72 -5.18 2.73
CA VAL A 139 5.17 -5.78 1.47
C VAL A 139 4.39 -5.22 0.28
N LEU A 140 3.07 -5.10 0.40
CA LEU A 140 2.23 -4.53 -0.65
C LEU A 140 2.60 -3.07 -0.95
N ASP A 141 2.84 -2.25 0.07
CA ASP A 141 3.25 -0.84 -0.07
C ASP A 141 4.64 -0.69 -0.70
N GLU A 142 5.60 -1.53 -0.31
CA GLU A 142 6.95 -1.58 -0.91
C GLU A 142 6.87 -1.97 -2.38
N SER A 143 6.13 -3.04 -2.71
CA SER A 143 5.92 -3.49 -4.08
C SER A 143 5.22 -2.45 -4.95
N HIS A 144 4.27 -1.71 -4.39
CA HIS A 144 3.63 -0.59 -5.08
C HIS A 144 4.62 0.54 -5.39
N THR A 145 5.51 0.86 -4.45
CA THR A 145 6.55 1.89 -4.66
C THR A 145 7.49 1.50 -5.80
N VAL A 146 7.98 0.25 -5.80
CA VAL A 146 8.86 -0.26 -6.87
C VAL A 146 8.12 -0.28 -8.22
N LEU A 147 6.84 -0.64 -8.24
CA LEU A 147 6.02 -0.61 -9.46
C LEU A 147 5.94 0.81 -10.02
N LEU A 148 5.68 1.80 -9.17
CA LEU A 148 5.59 3.20 -9.58
C LEU A 148 6.89 3.76 -10.14
N GLU A 149 8.02 3.43 -9.52
CA GLU A 149 9.34 3.81 -10.03
C GLU A 149 9.55 3.26 -11.45
N LYS A 150 9.27 1.97 -11.66
CA LYS A 150 9.36 1.33 -12.98
C LYS A 150 8.40 1.95 -13.99
N PHE A 151 7.19 2.29 -13.57
CA PHE A 151 6.18 2.91 -14.42
C PHE A 151 6.61 4.34 -14.85
N SER A 152 7.18 5.09 -13.90
CA SER A 152 7.75 6.42 -14.15
C SER A 152 8.90 6.34 -15.15
N GLU A 153 9.83 5.40 -14.96
CA GLU A 153 10.96 5.16 -15.85
C GLU A 153 10.50 4.76 -17.26
N ALA A 154 9.59 3.80 -17.36
CA ALA A 154 9.11 3.27 -18.65
C ALA A 154 8.38 4.31 -19.50
N LEU A 155 7.61 5.20 -18.86
CA LEU A 155 6.86 6.25 -19.56
C LEU A 155 7.63 7.57 -19.70
N GLY A 156 8.85 7.66 -19.15
CA GLY A 156 9.61 8.90 -19.10
C GLY A 156 8.87 10.02 -18.36
N LEU A 157 7.91 9.66 -17.50
CA LEU A 157 7.16 10.61 -16.70
C LEU A 157 7.99 10.94 -15.46
N ASN A 158 8.00 12.21 -15.07
CA ASN A 158 8.25 12.57 -13.68
C ASN A 158 6.93 12.42 -12.95
N LEU A 159 6.54 11.19 -12.62
CA LEU A 159 5.47 11.01 -11.66
C LEU A 159 5.94 11.75 -10.42
N ALA A 160 5.20 12.79 -10.00
CA ALA A 160 5.46 13.41 -8.71
C ALA A 160 5.54 12.25 -7.70
N PRO A 161 6.51 12.24 -6.79
CA PRO A 161 6.51 11.26 -5.73
C PRO A 161 5.08 11.22 -5.20
N LEU A 162 4.47 10.02 -5.11
CA LEU A 162 3.31 9.86 -4.23
C LEU A 162 3.61 10.67 -2.96
N PRO A 163 2.62 11.27 -2.28
CA PRO A 163 2.87 11.84 -0.96
C PRO A 163 3.25 10.71 0.03
N GLN A 164 4.49 10.23 -0.11
CA GLN A 164 5.27 9.40 0.80
C GLN A 164 5.71 10.29 1.97
N ASP A 165 5.81 11.59 1.73
CA ASP A 165 5.87 12.58 2.78
C ASP A 165 4.49 12.75 3.40
N VAL A 166 4.35 12.14 4.57
CA VAL A 166 3.33 12.53 5.56
C VAL A 166 3.38 14.05 5.66
N ALA A 167 2.31 14.72 5.24
CA ALA A 167 2.30 16.17 5.16
C ALA A 167 2.63 16.76 6.53
N PRO A 168 3.36 17.89 6.59
CA PRO A 168 3.51 18.63 7.84
C PRO A 168 2.13 18.88 8.47
N GLY A 169 1.97 18.42 9.70
CA GLY A 169 0.73 18.54 10.48
C GLY A 169 -0.14 17.28 10.51
N ASP A 170 0.04 16.31 9.60
CA ASP A 170 -0.79 15.10 9.52
C ASP A 170 -0.54 14.14 10.71
N PRO A 171 -1.53 13.91 11.60
CA PRO A 171 -1.39 13.02 12.75
C PRO A 171 -1.72 11.56 12.44
N SER A 172 -2.15 11.22 11.22
CA SER A 172 -2.63 9.88 10.88
C SER A 172 -1.50 8.86 10.71
N ARG A 173 -0.26 9.31 10.51
CA ARG A 173 0.91 8.47 10.23
C ARG A 173 2.17 8.97 10.93
N CYS A 174 3.06 8.05 11.25
CA CYS A 174 4.39 8.38 11.75
C CYS A 174 5.26 8.95 10.63
N HIS A 175 5.77 10.17 10.75
CA HIS A 175 6.67 10.79 9.76
C HIS A 175 7.95 10.00 9.53
N GLY A 176 8.45 9.26 10.53
CA GLY A 176 9.72 8.54 10.40
C GLY A 176 9.61 7.13 9.82
N CYS A 177 8.55 6.38 10.13
CA CYS A 177 8.40 4.99 9.66
C CYS A 177 7.13 4.76 8.83
N ARG A 178 6.39 5.82 8.50
CA ARG A 178 5.20 5.89 7.63
C ARG A 178 3.97 5.04 8.04
N ARG A 179 4.11 4.17 9.05
CA ARG A 179 3.00 3.40 9.65
C ARG A 179 1.92 4.30 10.23
N ARG A 180 0.65 3.87 10.10
CA ARG A 180 -0.54 4.57 10.63
C ARG A 180 -0.51 4.66 12.16
N GLY A 181 -1.07 5.74 12.70
CA GLY A 181 -1.16 5.99 14.15
C GLY A 181 -1.91 4.89 14.89
N GLU A 182 -2.92 4.31 14.26
CA GLU A 182 -3.73 3.19 14.77
C GLU A 182 -2.92 1.90 14.97
N ASN A 183 -1.77 1.77 14.29
CA ASN A 183 -0.89 0.59 14.40
C ASN A 183 0.02 0.63 15.64
N PHE A 184 -0.08 1.69 16.46
CA PHE A 184 0.73 1.85 17.65
C PHE A 184 -0.12 1.79 18.92
N PRO A 185 0.39 1.17 20.01
CA PRO A 185 -0.34 1.10 21.28
C PRO A 185 -0.49 2.46 21.97
N ALA A 186 0.31 3.46 21.55
CA ALA A 186 0.25 4.82 22.07
C ALA A 186 0.05 5.82 20.92
N PRO A 187 -0.66 6.93 21.17
CA PRO A 187 -0.79 8.01 20.19
C PRO A 187 0.57 8.55 19.74
N LEU A 188 0.64 8.99 18.49
CA LEU A 188 1.83 9.62 17.95
C LEU A 188 2.17 10.91 18.72
N ARG A 189 3.46 11.19 18.85
CA ARG A 189 4.01 12.35 19.55
C ARG A 189 4.50 13.40 18.55
N LYS A 190 4.17 14.67 18.79
CA LYS A 190 4.68 15.78 17.99
C LYS A 190 6.17 16.00 18.22
N CYS A 191 6.88 16.40 17.17
CA CYS A 191 8.22 16.96 17.25
C CYS A 191 8.19 18.20 18.15
N SER A 192 8.97 18.21 19.23
CA SER A 192 8.99 19.32 20.18
C SER A 192 9.42 20.65 19.56
N ALA A 193 10.25 20.62 18.51
CA ALA A 193 10.80 21.82 17.88
C ALA A 193 9.86 22.46 16.85
N CYS A 194 9.36 21.70 15.87
CA CYS A 194 8.51 22.25 14.81
C CYS A 194 7.02 22.05 15.04
N GLN A 195 6.61 21.09 15.89
CA GLN A 195 5.20 20.71 16.11
C GLN A 195 4.44 20.23 14.84
N GLN A 196 5.14 20.08 13.71
CA GLN A 196 4.57 19.69 12.41
C GLN A 196 4.81 18.22 12.04
N ALA A 197 5.69 17.51 12.74
CA ALA A 197 5.96 16.09 12.47
C ALA A 197 5.52 15.23 13.65
N TRP A 198 5.00 14.03 13.38
CA TRP A 198 4.46 13.10 14.36
C TRP A 198 5.25 11.78 14.35
N TYR A 199 5.57 11.24 15.53
CA TYR A 199 6.42 10.06 15.68
C TYR A 199 5.88 9.12 16.74
N HIS A 200 5.94 7.80 16.51
CA HIS A 200 5.54 6.81 17.52
C HIS A 200 6.56 6.67 18.65
N SER A 201 7.83 7.04 18.41
CA SER A 201 8.93 6.92 19.37
C SER A 201 10.01 7.98 19.13
N GLN A 202 10.81 8.25 20.17
CA GLN A 202 11.95 9.17 20.06
C GLN A 202 13.05 8.61 19.15
N ASP A 203 13.22 7.29 19.10
CA ASP A 203 14.21 6.65 18.23
C ASP A 203 13.82 6.80 16.76
N CYS A 204 12.54 6.65 16.43
CA CYS A 204 12.03 6.89 15.09
C CYS A 204 12.25 8.36 14.65
N GLN A 205 12.07 9.32 15.58
CA GLN A 205 12.38 10.73 15.33
C GLN A 205 13.88 10.95 15.06
N ARG A 206 14.77 10.33 15.84
CA ARG A 206 16.23 10.46 15.68
C ARG A 206 16.69 9.88 14.34
N ASN A 207 16.15 8.73 13.95
CA ASN A 207 16.49 8.10 12.68
C ASN A 207 16.06 8.96 11.48
N HIS A 208 14.85 9.54 11.54
CA HIS A 208 14.32 10.44 10.51
C HIS A 208 14.92 11.86 10.57
N TRP A 209 15.81 12.18 11.51
CA TRP A 209 16.31 13.55 11.68
C TRP A 209 17.01 14.10 10.44
N LYS A 210 17.79 13.28 9.73
CA LYS A 210 18.53 13.74 8.54
C LYS A 210 17.59 14.28 7.46
N GLU A 211 16.45 13.61 7.27
CA GLU A 211 15.41 13.97 6.30
C GLU A 211 14.51 15.09 6.83
N ASN A 212 14.09 15.04 8.09
CA ASN A 212 13.19 16.05 8.67
C ASN A 212 13.87 17.38 9.01
N LYS A 213 15.20 17.43 9.13
CA LYS A 213 15.94 18.63 9.59
C LYS A 213 15.59 19.90 8.80
N PRO A 214 15.58 19.92 7.45
CA PRO A 214 15.23 21.12 6.69
C PRO A 214 13.82 21.63 7.05
N THR A 215 12.82 20.74 6.99
CA THR A 215 11.41 21.05 7.31
C THR A 215 11.23 21.48 8.77
N CYS A 216 11.95 20.85 9.69
CA CYS A 216 11.91 21.18 11.10
C CYS A 216 12.45 22.57 11.39
N LEU A 217 13.51 22.99 10.70
CA LEU A 217 14.09 24.31 10.87
C LEU A 217 13.20 25.41 10.30
N THR A 218 12.60 25.18 9.12
CA THR A 218 11.67 26.14 8.49
C THR A 218 10.43 26.38 9.35
N ASN A 219 9.91 25.33 10.00
CA ASN A 219 8.68 25.39 10.77
C ASN A 219 8.91 25.62 12.28
N ARG A 220 10.15 25.84 12.71
CA ARG A 220 10.43 26.12 14.12
C ARG A 220 9.89 27.51 14.45
N ALA A 221 9.06 27.60 15.49
CA ALA A 221 8.65 28.90 16.02
C ALA A 221 9.91 29.70 16.42
N ALA A 222 9.98 30.96 16.00
CA ALA A 222 11.03 31.86 16.44
C ALA A 222 11.01 31.94 17.97
N PRO A 223 12.18 31.97 18.65
CA PRO A 223 12.21 32.28 20.07
C PRO A 223 11.56 33.65 20.29
N ALA A 224 10.61 33.73 21.22
CA ALA A 224 9.99 34.99 21.60
C ALA A 224 11.08 36.01 22.02
N PRO A 225 10.96 37.29 21.64
CA PRO A 225 11.91 38.31 22.09
C PRO A 225 11.92 38.37 23.62
N ASP A 226 13.12 38.25 24.18
CA ASP A 226 13.41 38.26 25.61
C ASP A 226 13.06 39.64 26.19
N GLN A 227 11.90 39.75 26.86
CA GLN A 227 11.41 41.02 27.43
C GLN A 227 12.07 41.39 28.77
N ASN A 228 13.14 40.72 29.20
CA ASN A 228 13.68 40.89 30.55
C ASN A 228 15.07 41.54 30.62
N LYS A 229 15.23 42.73 30.04
CA LYS A 229 16.33 43.67 30.36
C LYS A 229 15.89 45.13 30.30
N SER A 230 15.13 45.57 31.29
CA SER A 230 15.03 46.98 31.75
C SER A 230 15.23 46.89 33.26
N GLY A 231 16.29 47.41 33.88
CA GLY A 231 16.82 48.76 33.80
C GLY A 231 16.87 49.27 35.25
N SER A 232 17.95 48.98 35.98
CA SER A 232 18.19 49.51 37.33
C SER A 232 19.27 50.58 37.25
N VAL A 233 18.85 51.84 37.25
CA VAL A 233 19.70 53.02 37.42
C VAL A 233 19.82 53.30 38.93
N PRO A 234 21.02 53.44 39.51
CA PRO A 234 21.18 53.87 40.89
C PRO A 234 21.07 55.41 40.98
N SER A 235 20.28 55.89 41.92
CA SER A 235 20.20 57.31 42.28
C SER A 235 21.39 57.70 43.16
N ILE A 236 21.89 58.92 42.91
CA ILE A 236 22.97 59.61 43.64
C ILE A 236 22.46 60.10 45.00
#